data_AF-A0A528KLE6-F1
#
_entry.id   AF-A0A528KLE6-F1
#
_cell.length_a   1.000
_cell.length_b   1.000
_cell.length_c   1.000
_cell.angle_alpha   90.00
_cell.angle_beta   90.00
_cell.angle_gamma   90.00
#
_symmetry.space_group_name_H-M   'P 1'
#
loop_
_entity.id
_entity.type
_entity.pdbx_description
1 polymer ?
#
loop_
_entity_poly.entity_id
_entity_poly.type
_entity_poly.pdbx_seq_one_letter_code
_entity_poly.pdbx_strand_id
1 'polypeptide(L)'
;MAIRRGRGVAAINYPTGMNLGGDPTQALVHSTPTGNFMVTLSSVDLGQGMKQIMAQICAETIGVPTDRVVVDTADTDTGPHCMGTFA
;
A
#
# COMPACT_ATOMS: atom_id res chain seq x y z
N MET A 1 8.04 -38.51 -34.61
CA MET A 1 8.90 -37.33 -34.36
C MET A 1 9.23 -37.27 -32.87
N ALA A 2 10.49 -37.07 -32.49
CA ALA A 2 10.89 -37.01 -31.09
C ALA A 2 10.62 -35.62 -30.50
N ILE A 3 9.94 -35.57 -29.34
CA ILE A 3 9.71 -34.33 -28.59
C ILE A 3 11.04 -33.87 -27.98
N ARG A 4 11.48 -32.64 -28.28
CA ARG A 4 12.66 -32.03 -27.65
C ARG A 4 12.23 -31.09 -26.53
N ARG A 5 12.91 -31.18 -25.38
CA ARG A 5 12.72 -30.25 -24.26
C ARG A 5 13.77 -29.15 -24.33
N GLY A 6 13.35 -27.92 -24.05
CA GLY A 6 14.23 -26.75 -23.88
C GLY A 6 14.17 -26.23 -22.45
N ARG A 7 15.22 -25.52 -22.03
CA ARG A 7 15.28 -24.75 -20.78
C ARG A 7 15.80 -23.36 -21.10
N GLY A 8 15.26 -22.35 -20.41
CA GLY A 8 15.73 -20.97 -20.46
C GLY A 8 15.71 -20.37 -19.06
N VAL A 9 16.52 -19.34 -18.85
CA VAL A 9 16.58 -18.56 -17.61
C VAL A 9 16.35 -17.10 -17.96
N ALA A 10 15.60 -16.40 -17.12
CA ALA A 10 15.43 -14.95 -17.19
C ALA A 10 15.68 -14.36 -15.80
N ALA A 11 16.16 -13.12 -15.78
CA ALA A 11 16.27 -12.31 -14.58
C ALA A 11 15.64 -10.94 -14.88
N ILE A 12 15.06 -10.31 -13.85
CA ILE A 12 14.45 -8.99 -13.95
C ILE A 12 15.02 -8.07 -12.86
N ASN A 13 15.23 -6.82 -13.24
CA ASN A 13 15.35 -5.71 -12.31
C ASN A 13 14.24 -4.72 -12.66
N TYR A 14 13.44 -4.34 -11.67
CA TYR A 14 12.34 -3.40 -11.84
C TYR A 14 12.38 -2.37 -10.70
N PRO A 15 12.94 -1.17 -10.94
CA PRO A 15 12.97 -0.12 -9.92
C PRO A 15 11.55 0.34 -9.61
N THR A 16 11.27 0.60 -8.33
CA THR A 16 9.96 1.02 -7.83
C THR A 16 9.93 2.52 -7.60
N GLY A 17 8.80 3.15 -7.92
CA GLY A 17 8.56 4.59 -7.76
C GLY A 17 8.92 5.43 -8.99
N MET A 18 8.53 6.70 -8.96
CA MET A 18 8.75 7.64 -10.06
C MET A 18 10.19 8.16 -10.07
N ASN A 19 10.76 8.27 -11.28
CA ASN A 19 12.09 8.84 -11.46
C ASN A 19 12.20 10.20 -10.76
N LEU A 20 13.33 10.43 -10.08
CA LEU A 20 13.66 11.65 -9.32
C LEU A 20 12.81 11.88 -8.05
N GLY A 21 12.08 10.88 -7.55
CA GLY A 21 11.32 10.96 -6.29
C GLY A 21 10.05 11.81 -6.41
N GLY A 22 9.47 11.85 -7.61
CA GLY A 22 8.29 12.66 -7.96
C GLY A 22 6.94 12.11 -7.50
N ASP A 23 6.93 11.07 -6.65
CA ASP A 23 5.75 10.32 -6.22
C ASP A 23 5.50 10.36 -4.69
N PRO A 24 5.51 11.54 -4.04
CA PRO A 24 5.24 11.62 -2.61
C PRO A 24 3.80 11.19 -2.29
N THR A 25 3.67 10.50 -1.16
CA THR A 25 2.38 10.15 -0.55
C THR A 25 2.43 10.41 0.96
N GLN A 26 1.26 10.60 1.56
CA GLN A 26 1.11 10.85 3.00
C GLN A 26 0.02 9.97 3.59
N ALA A 27 0.06 9.81 4.91
CA ALA A 27 -0.98 9.17 5.69
C ALA A 27 -1.19 9.95 6.99
N LEU A 28 -2.44 10.03 7.43
CA LEU A 28 -2.85 10.57 8.72
C LEU A 28 -3.30 9.40 9.59
N VAL A 29 -2.89 9.38 10.85
CA VAL A 29 -3.29 8.34 11.81
C VAL A 29 -3.95 9.00 13.01
N HIS A 30 -5.19 8.60 13.30
CA HIS A 30 -5.99 9.15 14.39
C HIS A 30 -6.51 8.04 15.29
N SER A 31 -6.37 8.21 16.61
CA SER A 31 -7.06 7.34 17.57
C SER A 31 -8.54 7.74 17.68
N THR A 32 -9.38 6.75 17.93
CA THR A 32 -10.83 6.94 18.13
C THR A 32 -11.19 6.74 19.60
N PRO A 33 -12.30 7.33 20.09
CA PRO A 33 -12.74 7.15 21.48
C PRO A 33 -13.03 5.69 21.87
N THR A 34 -13.28 4.81 20.90
CA THR A 34 -13.52 3.37 21.12
C THR A 34 -12.23 2.55 21.19
N GLY A 35 -11.06 3.18 21.07
CA GLY A 35 -9.74 2.53 21.13
C GLY A 35 -9.28 1.87 19.83
N ASN A 36 -9.92 2.21 18.70
CA ASN A 36 -9.43 1.86 17.36
C ASN A 36 -8.59 3.00 16.78
N PHE A 37 -7.87 2.72 15.70
CA PHE A 37 -7.07 3.68 14.96
C PHE A 37 -7.55 3.77 13.51
N MET A 38 -7.75 4.99 13.02
CA MET A 38 -8.06 5.27 11.63
C MET A 38 -6.80 5.72 10.92
N VAL A 39 -6.49 5.08 9.78
CA VAL A 39 -5.46 5.49 8.84
C VAL A 39 -6.15 6.09 7.63
N THR A 40 -5.96 7.39 7.38
CA THR A 40 -6.49 8.08 6.20
C THR A 40 -5.35 8.38 5.23
N LEU A 41 -5.46 7.90 3.99
CA LEU A 41 -4.46 8.11 2.93
C LEU A 41 -5.15 8.09 1.56
N SER A 42 -4.52 8.62 0.51
CA SER A 42 -5.17 8.76 -0.81
C SER A 42 -4.72 7.75 -1.87
N SER A 43 -3.82 6.82 -1.53
CA SER A 43 -3.49 5.68 -2.42
C SER A 43 -4.71 4.77 -2.60
N VAL A 44 -5.04 4.40 -3.82
CA VAL A 44 -6.23 3.59 -4.13
C VAL A 44 -5.90 2.09 -4.08
N ASP A 45 -6.79 1.30 -3.48
CA ASP A 45 -6.74 -0.16 -3.60
C ASP A 45 -7.47 -0.61 -4.87
N LEU A 46 -6.72 -1.25 -5.77
CA LEU A 46 -7.17 -1.83 -7.03
C LEU A 46 -7.30 -3.36 -6.94
N GLY A 47 -7.14 -3.93 -5.75
CA GLY A 47 -7.13 -5.38 -5.50
C GLY A 47 -5.73 -5.96 -5.26
N GLN A 48 -4.70 -5.12 -5.25
CA GLN A 48 -3.32 -5.49 -4.89
C GLN A 48 -3.15 -5.68 -3.37
N GLY A 49 -4.14 -5.32 -2.56
CA GLY A 49 -4.14 -5.53 -1.11
C GLY A 49 -3.52 -4.38 -0.32
N MET A 50 -3.53 -3.17 -0.88
CA MET A 50 -2.92 -1.98 -0.25
C MET A 50 -3.55 -1.69 1.12
N LYS A 51 -4.89 -1.78 1.25
CA LYS A 51 -5.57 -1.56 2.55
C LYS A 51 -5.09 -2.52 3.62
N GLN A 52 -4.89 -3.79 3.26
CA GLN A 52 -4.43 -4.82 4.19
C GLN A 52 -3.02 -4.52 4.70
N ILE A 53 -2.11 -4.18 3.79
CA ILE A 53 -0.72 -3.88 4.12
C ILE A 53 -0.64 -2.60 4.97
N MET A 54 -1.41 -1.55 4.65
CA MET A 54 -1.39 -0.31 5.43
C MET A 54 -1.93 -0.51 6.85
N ALA A 55 -2.96 -1.35 7.03
CA ALA A 55 -3.44 -1.72 8.35
C ALA A 55 -2.36 -2.44 9.17
N GLN A 56 -1.63 -3.37 8.54
CA GLN A 56 -0.53 -4.10 9.18
C GLN A 56 0.64 -3.19 9.56
N ILE A 57 1.07 -2.31 8.66
CA ILE A 57 2.15 -1.35 8.90
C ILE A 57 1.81 -0.45 10.10
N CYS A 58 0.60 0.13 10.10
CA CYS A 58 0.17 0.99 11.20
C CYS A 58 0.12 0.21 12.52
N ALA A 59 -0.52 -0.96 12.53
CA ALA A 59 -0.68 -1.80 13.71
C ALA A 59 0.66 -2.21 14.32
N GLU A 60 1.62 -2.65 13.50
CA GLU A 60 2.98 -2.98 13.92
C GLU A 60 3.70 -1.76 14.50
N THR A 61 3.61 -0.62 13.81
CA THR A 61 4.31 0.62 14.22
C THR A 61 3.86 1.12 15.59
N ILE A 62 2.56 1.03 15.90
CA ILE A 62 1.99 1.55 17.15
C ILE A 62 1.76 0.46 18.21
N GLY A 63 2.08 -0.81 17.91
CA GLY A 63 2.02 -1.91 18.87
C GLY A 63 0.61 -2.39 19.23
N VAL A 64 -0.31 -2.45 18.26
CA VAL A 64 -1.70 -2.93 18.47
C VAL A 64 -2.03 -4.09 17.54
N PRO A 65 -3.07 -4.89 17.85
CA PRO A 65 -3.61 -5.87 16.91
C PRO A 65 -4.12 -5.22 15.61
N THR A 66 -3.94 -5.87 14.45
CA THR A 66 -4.36 -5.33 13.15
C THR A 66 -5.86 -5.07 13.06
N ASP A 67 -6.70 -5.82 13.78
CA ASP A 67 -8.16 -5.61 13.82
C ASP A 67 -8.59 -4.32 14.53
N ARG A 68 -7.65 -3.62 15.19
CA ARG A 68 -7.85 -2.28 15.76
C ARG A 68 -7.62 -1.16 14.75
N VAL A 69 -7.12 -1.47 13.55
CA VAL A 69 -6.81 -0.47 12.52
C VAL A 69 -7.83 -0.53 11.40
N VAL A 70 -8.41 0.62 11.08
CA VAL A 70 -9.29 0.83 9.93
C VAL A 70 -8.57 1.74 8.94
N VAL A 71 -8.63 1.39 7.65
CA VAL A 71 -8.02 2.19 6.59
C VAL A 71 -9.12 2.85 5.77
N ASP A 72 -9.12 4.18 5.77
CA ASP A 72 -9.97 5.03 4.96
C ASP A 72 -9.17 5.64 3.80
N THR A 73 -9.72 5.59 2.60
CA THR A 73 -8.97 5.96 1.39
C THR A 73 -9.85 6.29 0.20
N ALA A 74 -9.21 6.85 -0.84
CA ALA A 74 -9.82 7.24 -2.11
C ALA A 74 -10.88 8.35 -1.99
N ASP A 75 -10.72 9.24 -1.00
CA ASP A 75 -11.54 10.43 -0.81
C ASP A 75 -10.64 11.68 -0.84
N THR A 76 -10.87 12.57 -1.82
CA THR A 76 -10.09 13.79 -2.00
C THR A 76 -10.46 14.91 -1.04
N ASP A 77 -11.62 14.83 -0.39
CA ASP A 77 -12.06 15.84 0.57
C ASP A 77 -11.38 15.65 1.94
N THR A 78 -11.05 14.40 2.28
CA THR A 78 -10.51 14.01 3.59
C THR A 78 -9.10 13.44 3.56
N GLY A 79 -8.66 12.92 2.42
CA GLY A 79 -7.36 12.28 2.25
C GLY A 79 -6.21 13.27 2.05
N PRO A 80 -5.01 13.00 2.61
CA PRO A 80 -3.82 13.81 2.35
C PRO A 80 -3.30 13.59 0.92
N HIS A 81 -2.31 14.39 0.50
CA HIS A 81 -1.79 14.33 -0.86
C HIS A 81 -1.24 12.94 -1.23
N CYS A 82 -1.56 12.46 -2.45
CA CYS A 82 -1.00 11.27 -3.08
C CYS A 82 -0.90 11.51 -4.59
N MET A 83 0.23 11.13 -5.20
CA MET A 83 0.39 11.23 -6.66
C MET A 83 -0.41 10.17 -7.42
N GLY A 84 -0.80 9.09 -6.76
CA GLY A 84 -1.61 8.02 -7.33
C GLY A 84 -1.05 6.63 -7.03
N THR A 85 -1.79 5.62 -7.47
CA THR A 85 -1.41 4.20 -7.35
C THR A 85 -0.86 3.72 -8.67
N PHE A 86 0.46 3.79 -8.80
CA PHE A 86 1.23 3.40 -9.99
C PHE A 86 2.68 3.07 -9.59
N ALA A 87 3.49 2.71 -10.60
CA ALA A 87 4.92 2.35 -10.55
C ALA A 87 5.22 0.99 -9.92
#